data_AF-A0A7J4T1M5-F1
#
_entry.id   AF-A0A7J4T1M5-F1
#
_cell.length_a   1.000
_cell.length_b   1.000
_cell.length_c   1.000
_cell.angle_alpha   90.00
_cell.angle_beta   90.00
_cell.angle_gamma   90.00
#
_symmetry.space_group_name_H-M   'P 1'
#
loop_
_entity.id
_entity.type
_entity.pdbx_description
1 polymer ?
#
loop_
_entity_poly.entity_id
_entity_poly.type
_entity_poly.pdbx_seq_one_letter_code
_entity_poly.pdbx_strand_id
1 'polypeptide(L)'
;VGDDFQINPEDIEQKYFGVLTKLFNVARFASQFPVPSNLENLTDNLQPEDEWILSEFQLVMSRVEQGWKEIDIYTAAQSLKNFATGVLPSHWLEMVKSRLYDGDEAAAWTLHRIVRDLLDAFAPICPFFSHYLSSTLYNRSAVEADTFPQLTLNFETEKWTELTESVMFFNSEVWKMKKDQGLSLNSEIVGLSIPSNLDSLQISLTRMHKLID
;
A
#
# COMPACT_ATOMS: atom_id res chain seq x y z
N VAL A 1 14.95 7.99 25.85
CA VAL A 1 14.91 7.05 26.99
C VAL A 1 14.50 5.73 26.39
N GLY A 2 15.35 4.71 26.45
CA GLY A 2 15.05 3.41 25.82
C GLY A 2 14.06 2.66 26.70
N ASP A 3 12.95 2.22 26.11
CA ASP A 3 12.00 1.34 26.80
C ASP A 3 12.62 -0.05 26.97
N ASP A 4 12.39 -0.67 28.13
CA ASP A 4 12.78 -2.06 28.37
C ASP A 4 11.93 -2.98 27.50
N PHE A 5 12.57 -3.66 26.53
CA PHE A 5 11.91 -4.65 25.67
C PHE A 5 12.01 -6.04 26.30
N GLN A 6 10.88 -6.58 26.75
CA GLN A 6 10.80 -7.97 27.16
C GLN A 6 10.96 -8.88 25.94
N ILE A 7 12.03 -9.66 25.90
CA ILE A 7 12.29 -10.60 24.81
C ILE A 7 11.47 -11.87 25.05
N ASN A 8 10.44 -12.07 24.22
CA ASN A 8 9.77 -13.35 24.03
C ASN A 8 9.95 -13.78 22.56
N PRO A 9 10.81 -14.78 22.27
CA PRO A 9 11.09 -15.21 20.91
C PRO A 9 9.84 -15.61 20.11
N GLU A 10 8.87 -16.26 20.75
CA GLU A 10 7.63 -16.70 20.09
C GLU A 10 6.75 -15.51 19.69
N ASP A 11 6.61 -14.51 20.57
CA ASP A 11 5.85 -13.29 20.27
C ASP A 11 6.53 -12.45 19.19
N ILE A 12 7.86 -12.40 19.22
CA ILE A 12 8.69 -11.71 18.22
C ILE A 12 8.49 -12.38 16.86
N GLU A 13 8.64 -13.71 16.80
CA GLU A 13 8.43 -14.47 15.58
C GLU A 13 7.03 -14.27 15.04
N GLN A 14 5.99 -14.46 15.87
CA GLN A 14 4.59 -14.31 15.44
C GLN A 14 4.30 -12.91 14.89
N LYS A 15 4.78 -11.85 15.54
CA LYS A 15 4.53 -10.46 15.13
C LYS A 15 5.28 -10.09 13.86
N TYR A 16 6.58 -10.39 13.77
CA TYR A 16 7.40 -9.96 12.62
C TYR A 16 7.24 -10.87 11.41
N PHE A 17 7.07 -12.18 11.62
CA PHE A 17 6.81 -13.12 10.52
C PHE A 17 5.49 -12.79 9.82
N GLY A 18 4.46 -12.35 10.57
CA GLY A 18 3.20 -11.87 9.99
C GLY A 18 3.38 -10.65 9.08
N VAL A 19 4.23 -9.69 9.46
CA VAL A 19 4.54 -8.51 8.64
C VAL A 19 5.29 -8.91 7.37
N LEU A 20 6.36 -9.70 7.50
CA LEU A 20 7.14 -10.18 6.35
C LEU A 20 6.30 -11.03 5.39
N THR A 21 5.41 -11.87 5.92
CA THR A 21 4.49 -12.68 5.11
C THR A 21 3.53 -11.80 4.32
N LYS A 22 2.96 -10.76 4.95
CA LYS A 22 2.08 -9.81 4.23
C LYS A 22 2.83 -9.07 3.13
N LEU A 23 4.03 -8.57 3.42
CA LEU A 23 4.84 -7.87 2.42
C LEU A 23 5.27 -8.81 1.28
N PHE A 24 5.65 -10.05 1.60
CA PHE A 24 5.93 -11.09 0.62
C PHE A 24 4.71 -11.35 -0.28
N ASN A 25 3.51 -11.41 0.30
CA ASN A 25 2.28 -11.60 -0.48
C ASN A 25 1.98 -10.41 -1.40
N VAL A 26 2.26 -9.17 -0.99
CA VAL A 26 2.15 -8.00 -1.86
C VAL A 26 3.16 -8.09 -3.01
N ALA A 27 4.42 -8.41 -2.73
CA ALA A 27 5.45 -8.58 -3.76
C ALA A 27 5.12 -9.74 -4.73
N ARG A 28 4.61 -10.87 -4.21
CA ARG A 28 4.12 -12.00 -5.01
C ARG A 28 2.87 -11.64 -5.83
N PHE A 29 2.02 -10.76 -5.31
CA PHE A 29 0.89 -10.25 -6.08
C PHE A 29 1.39 -9.38 -7.23
N ALA A 30 2.30 -8.44 -6.96
CA ALA A 30 2.94 -7.62 -7.97
C ALA A 30 3.65 -8.45 -9.05
N SER A 31 4.28 -9.57 -8.69
CA SER A 31 4.98 -10.45 -9.64
C SER A 31 4.07 -11.09 -10.71
N GLN A 32 2.74 -11.01 -10.57
CA GLN A 32 1.79 -11.52 -11.56
C GLN A 32 1.56 -10.54 -12.71
N PHE A 33 2.01 -9.30 -12.57
CA PHE A 33 1.81 -8.23 -13.55
C PHE A 33 3.15 -7.85 -14.20
N PRO A 34 3.14 -7.34 -15.44
CA PRO A 34 4.35 -6.88 -16.09
C PRO A 34 4.98 -5.71 -15.33
N VAL A 35 6.29 -5.80 -15.09
CA VAL A 35 7.07 -4.69 -14.53
C VAL A 35 7.18 -3.59 -15.60
N PRO A 36 6.76 -2.34 -15.31
CA PRO A 36 6.91 -1.24 -16.25
C PRO A 36 8.39 -0.97 -16.58
N SER A 37 8.64 -0.55 -17.82
CA SER A 37 9.99 -0.22 -18.29
C SER A 37 10.59 1.03 -17.65
N ASN A 38 9.74 1.93 -17.13
CA ASN A 38 10.13 3.16 -16.47
C ASN A 38 9.34 3.32 -15.18
N LEU A 39 10.03 3.22 -14.04
CA LEU A 39 9.47 3.51 -12.72
C LEU A 39 9.94 4.86 -12.16
N GLU A 40 10.80 5.59 -12.87
CA GLU A 40 11.34 6.88 -12.42
C GLU A 40 10.36 8.02 -12.66
N ASN A 41 9.74 8.03 -13.84
CA ASN A 41 8.76 9.04 -14.22
C ASN A 41 7.36 8.60 -13.86
N LEU A 42 6.56 9.54 -13.36
CA LEU A 42 5.14 9.34 -13.12
C LEU A 42 4.45 8.90 -14.42
N THR A 43 3.64 7.84 -14.34
CA THR A 43 2.83 7.38 -15.47
C THR A 43 1.69 8.36 -15.76
N ASP A 44 1.24 8.37 -17.01
CA ASP A 44 -0.01 9.02 -17.40
C ASP A 44 -1.22 8.17 -17.01
N ASN A 45 -2.42 8.76 -17.07
CA ASN A 45 -3.73 8.09 -16.90
C ASN A 45 -3.97 7.43 -15.52
N LEU A 46 -3.31 7.95 -14.48
CA LEU A 46 -3.64 7.59 -13.10
C LEU A 46 -5.13 7.79 -12.84
N GLN A 47 -5.76 6.80 -12.21
CA GLN A 47 -7.11 6.94 -11.72
C GLN A 47 -7.12 7.55 -10.31
N PRO A 48 -8.27 8.08 -9.84
CA PRO A 48 -8.40 8.65 -8.51
C PRO A 48 -7.82 7.78 -7.37
N GLU A 49 -8.07 6.48 -7.38
CA GLU A 49 -7.52 5.59 -6.35
C GLU A 49 -5.99 5.45 -6.42
N ASP A 50 -5.39 5.61 -7.61
CA ASP A 50 -3.94 5.57 -7.80
C ASP A 50 -3.29 6.86 -7.27
N GLU A 51 -3.88 8.03 -7.61
CA GLU A 51 -3.42 9.32 -7.04
C GLU A 51 -3.53 9.33 -5.51
N TRP A 52 -4.61 8.73 -4.97
CA TRP A 52 -4.79 8.60 -3.52
C TRP A 52 -3.68 7.79 -2.87
N ILE A 53 -3.42 6.57 -3.33
CA ILE A 53 -2.41 5.72 -2.69
C ILE A 53 -0.99 6.28 -2.87
N LEU A 54 -0.71 6.95 -3.98
CA LEU A 54 0.59 7.60 -4.22
C LEU A 54 0.79 8.79 -3.28
N SER A 55 -0.27 9.56 -3.00
CA SER A 55 -0.24 10.65 -2.02
C SER A 55 0.02 10.12 -0.61
N GLU A 56 -0.68 9.06 -0.21
CA GLU A 56 -0.46 8.38 1.08
C GLU A 56 0.95 7.81 1.18
N PHE A 57 1.44 7.19 0.11
CA PHE A 57 2.78 6.65 0.07
C PHE A 57 3.84 7.75 0.21
N GLN A 58 3.70 8.87 -0.50
CA GLN A 58 4.63 10.01 -0.38
C GLN A 58 4.68 10.56 1.06
N LEU A 59 3.53 10.66 1.73
CA LEU A 59 3.45 11.08 3.13
C LEU A 59 4.17 10.09 4.06
N VAL A 60 3.99 8.78 3.84
CA VAL A 60 4.70 7.72 4.58
C VAL A 60 6.20 7.80 4.33
N MET A 61 6.64 7.92 3.07
CA MET A 61 8.05 7.99 2.70
C MET A 61 8.74 9.20 3.30
N SER A 62 8.06 10.35 3.37
CA SER A 62 8.57 11.55 4.04
C SER A 62 8.82 11.32 5.54
N ARG A 63 7.89 10.63 6.23
CA ARG A 63 8.04 10.28 7.65
C ARG A 63 9.17 9.26 7.87
N VAL A 64 9.29 8.29 6.99
CA VAL A 64 10.33 7.25 7.03
C VAL A 64 11.71 7.87 6.79
N GLU A 65 11.83 8.77 5.82
CA GLU A 65 13.07 9.50 5.55
C GLU A 65 13.52 10.31 6.78
N GLN A 66 12.58 11.02 7.41
CA GLN A 66 12.86 11.78 8.62
C GLN A 66 13.30 10.87 9.76
N GLY A 67 12.59 9.75 9.98
CA GLY A 67 12.96 8.77 11.00
C GLY A 67 14.36 8.20 10.78
N TRP A 68 14.76 7.92 9.53
CA TRP A 68 16.12 7.51 9.22
C TRP A 68 17.17 8.59 9.47
N LYS A 69 16.89 9.85 9.13
CA LYS A 69 17.79 10.98 9.39
C LYS A 69 17.99 11.24 10.89
N GLU A 70 16.94 11.06 11.68
CA GLU A 70 16.94 11.31 13.12
C GLU A 70 17.30 10.08 13.95
N ILE A 71 17.54 8.92 13.31
CA ILE A 71 17.78 7.63 13.98
C ILE A 71 16.54 7.20 14.82
N ASP A 72 15.36 7.69 14.47
CA ASP A 72 14.07 7.18 14.97
C ASP A 72 13.63 5.97 14.13
N ILE A 73 14.31 4.85 14.39
CA ILE A 73 14.07 3.57 13.71
C ILE A 73 12.65 3.06 13.97
N TYR A 74 12.11 3.32 15.16
CA TYR A 74 10.79 2.87 15.55
C TYR A 74 9.71 3.53 14.69
N THR A 75 9.74 4.86 14.56
CA THR A 75 8.75 5.60 13.76
C THR A 75 8.84 5.21 12.28
N ALA A 76 10.06 5.08 11.74
CA ALA A 76 10.25 4.65 10.37
C ALA A 76 9.72 3.23 10.13
N ALA A 77 10.08 2.26 10.97
CA ALA A 77 9.62 0.88 10.86
C ALA A 77 8.09 0.76 11.01
N GLN A 78 7.49 1.48 11.95
CA GLN A 78 6.06 1.43 12.20
C GLN A 78 5.27 2.09 11.06
N SER A 79 5.81 3.16 10.46
CA SER A 79 5.21 3.82 9.29
C SER A 79 5.17 2.89 8.08
N LEU A 80 6.31 2.25 7.74
CA LEU A 80 6.38 1.25 6.67
C LEU A 80 5.42 0.08 6.93
N LYS A 81 5.43 -0.47 8.14
CA LYS A 81 4.57 -1.58 8.53
C LYS A 81 3.09 -1.24 8.37
N ASN A 82 2.65 -0.09 8.89
CA ASN A 82 1.25 0.32 8.84
C ASN A 82 0.76 0.47 7.40
N PHE A 83 1.56 1.11 6.55
CA PHE A 83 1.21 1.27 5.15
C PHE A 83 1.21 -0.09 4.41
N ALA A 84 2.30 -0.85 4.50
CA ALA A 84 2.50 -2.09 3.76
C ALA A 84 1.55 -3.22 4.15
N THR A 85 0.96 -3.16 5.35
CA THR A 85 0.07 -4.22 5.87
C THR A 85 -1.35 -3.78 6.14
N GLY A 86 -1.61 -2.47 6.20
CA GLY A 86 -2.86 -1.87 6.63
C GLY A 86 -3.54 -1.01 5.56
N VAL A 87 -2.79 -0.23 4.78
CA VAL A 87 -3.37 0.67 3.76
C VAL A 87 -3.30 0.05 2.38
N LEU A 88 -2.10 -0.25 1.90
CA LEU A 88 -1.85 -0.73 0.53
C LEU A 88 -2.63 -2.03 0.23
N PRO A 89 -2.40 -3.15 0.94
CA PRO A 89 -3.08 -4.39 0.61
C PRO A 89 -4.55 -4.44 1.03
N SER A 90 -4.92 -3.75 2.12
CA SER A 90 -6.28 -3.86 2.65
C SER A 90 -7.28 -3.04 1.83
N HIS A 91 -6.85 -1.93 1.23
CA HIS A 91 -7.77 -0.99 0.59
C HIS A 91 -7.43 -0.80 -0.88
N TRP A 92 -6.26 -0.25 -1.20
CA TRP A 92 -5.94 0.08 -2.59
C TRP A 92 -5.87 -1.15 -3.49
N LEU A 93 -5.18 -2.23 -3.07
CA LEU A 93 -5.15 -3.48 -3.86
C LEU A 93 -6.54 -4.05 -4.10
N GLU A 94 -7.45 -3.94 -3.13
CA GLU A 94 -8.84 -4.39 -3.32
C GLU A 94 -9.57 -3.51 -4.36
N MET A 95 -9.31 -2.19 -4.39
CA MET A 95 -9.89 -1.27 -5.37
C MET A 95 -9.40 -1.53 -6.80
N VAL A 96 -8.10 -1.84 -6.97
CA VAL A 96 -7.48 -1.92 -8.30
C VAL A 96 -7.37 -3.32 -8.87
N LYS A 97 -7.70 -4.37 -8.11
CA LYS A 97 -7.57 -5.78 -8.53
C LYS A 97 -8.12 -6.05 -9.93
N SER A 98 -9.33 -5.62 -10.23
CA SER A 98 -9.91 -5.85 -11.57
C SER A 98 -9.13 -5.12 -12.66
N ARG A 99 -8.76 -3.85 -12.43
CA ARG A 99 -7.96 -3.05 -13.38
C ARG A 99 -6.62 -3.72 -13.68
N LEU A 100 -5.93 -4.25 -12.66
CA LEU A 100 -4.68 -4.97 -12.85
C LEU A 100 -4.85 -6.23 -13.72
N TYR A 101 -5.93 -7.00 -13.51
CA TYR A 101 -6.23 -8.17 -14.34
C TYR A 101 -6.70 -7.82 -15.75
N ASP A 102 -7.29 -6.64 -15.93
CA ASP A 102 -7.70 -6.10 -17.23
C ASP A 102 -6.53 -5.46 -18.00
N GLY A 103 -5.31 -5.48 -17.44
CA GLY A 103 -4.09 -5.00 -18.11
C GLY A 103 -3.87 -3.49 -18.00
N ASP A 104 -4.42 -2.83 -16.98
CA ASP A 104 -4.21 -1.41 -16.72
C ASP A 104 -2.75 -1.10 -16.36
N GLU A 105 -2.05 -0.46 -17.29
CA GLU A 105 -0.63 -0.11 -17.16
C GLU A 105 -0.38 0.91 -16.04
N ALA A 106 -1.31 1.83 -15.78
CA ALA A 106 -1.16 2.85 -14.74
C ALA A 106 -1.30 2.23 -13.33
N ALA A 107 -2.21 1.27 -13.16
CA ALA A 107 -2.33 0.50 -11.93
C ALA A 107 -1.10 -0.38 -11.71
N ALA A 108 -0.61 -1.07 -12.75
CA ALA A 108 0.60 -1.88 -12.68
C ALA A 108 1.82 -1.02 -12.33
N TRP A 109 1.92 0.16 -12.93
CA TRP A 109 2.97 1.13 -12.61
C TRP A 109 2.92 1.57 -11.16
N THR A 110 1.74 1.95 -10.66
CA THR A 110 1.54 2.38 -9.28
C THR A 110 1.95 1.28 -8.29
N LEU A 111 1.54 0.03 -8.55
CA LEU A 111 1.90 -1.13 -7.75
C LEU A 111 3.42 -1.35 -7.71
N HIS A 112 4.06 -1.41 -8.87
CA HIS A 112 5.50 -1.68 -8.94
C HIS A 112 6.34 -0.52 -8.39
N ARG A 113 5.93 0.72 -8.62
CA ARG A 113 6.57 1.92 -8.04
C ARG A 113 6.58 1.83 -6.51
N ILE A 114 5.42 1.59 -5.91
CA ILE A 114 5.28 1.50 -4.45
C ILE A 114 6.08 0.32 -3.90
N VAL A 115 5.97 -0.87 -4.50
CA VAL A 115 6.69 -2.06 -4.00
C VAL A 115 8.20 -1.87 -4.08
N ARG A 116 8.72 -1.33 -5.17
CA ARG A 116 10.17 -1.09 -5.35
C ARG A 116 10.70 -0.09 -4.33
N ASP A 117 10.04 1.06 -4.19
CA ASP A 117 10.46 2.11 -3.24
C ASP A 117 10.28 1.66 -1.78
N LEU A 118 9.24 0.87 -1.47
CA LEU A 118 9.02 0.32 -0.14
C LEU A 118 10.14 -0.67 0.25
N LEU A 119 10.59 -1.53 -0.68
CA LEU A 119 11.69 -2.46 -0.41
C LEU A 119 13.01 -1.71 -0.18
N ASP A 120 13.29 -0.64 -0.92
CA ASP A 120 14.46 0.23 -0.69
C ASP A 120 14.42 0.84 0.71
N ALA A 121 13.28 1.40 1.11
CA ALA A 121 13.11 2.02 2.42
C ALA A 121 13.09 1.01 3.57
N PHE A 122 12.75 -0.26 3.29
CA PHE A 122 12.71 -1.35 4.26
C PHE A 122 14.06 -2.08 4.40
N ALA A 123 14.97 -1.93 3.44
CA ALA A 123 16.29 -2.55 3.44
C ALA A 123 17.13 -2.27 4.71
N PRO A 124 17.10 -1.06 5.33
CA PRO A 124 17.79 -0.82 6.61
C PRO A 124 17.29 -1.69 7.77
N ILE A 125 16.05 -2.20 7.71
CA ILE A 125 15.45 -3.05 8.76
C ILE A 125 15.64 -4.54 8.43
N CYS A 126 15.38 -4.92 7.17
CA CYS A 126 15.34 -6.32 6.72
C CYS A 126 16.07 -6.47 5.37
N PRO A 127 17.42 -6.38 5.37
CA PRO A 127 18.21 -6.28 4.14
C PRO A 127 18.12 -7.53 3.26
N PHE A 128 18.23 -8.74 3.83
CA PHE A 128 18.18 -9.98 3.05
C PHE A 128 16.81 -10.21 2.40
N PHE A 129 15.73 -9.90 3.14
CA PHE A 129 14.38 -10.00 2.63
C PHE A 129 14.15 -9.01 1.49
N SER A 130 14.57 -7.76 1.69
CA SER A 130 14.41 -6.70 0.69
C SER A 130 15.25 -7.00 -0.56
N HIS A 131 16.49 -7.44 -0.39
CA HIS A 131 17.37 -7.90 -1.47
C HIS A 131 16.74 -9.03 -2.29
N TYR A 132 16.23 -10.08 -1.62
CA TYR A 132 15.66 -11.23 -2.31
C TYR A 132 14.46 -10.83 -3.18
N LEU A 133 13.52 -10.06 -2.63
CA LEU A 133 12.34 -9.62 -3.36
C LEU A 133 12.68 -8.66 -4.50
N SER A 134 13.51 -7.66 -4.24
CA SER A 134 13.84 -6.65 -5.25
C SER A 134 14.67 -7.25 -6.38
N SER A 135 15.62 -8.14 -6.08
CA SER A 135 16.45 -8.80 -7.10
C SER A 135 15.61 -9.74 -7.96
N THR A 136 14.62 -10.40 -7.36
CA THR A 136 13.69 -11.29 -8.08
C THR A 136 12.74 -10.51 -8.98
N LEU A 137 12.17 -9.40 -8.50
CA LEU A 137 11.17 -8.62 -9.25
C LEU A 137 11.78 -7.66 -10.26
N TYR A 138 12.88 -7.00 -9.89
CA TYR A 138 13.40 -5.83 -10.59
C TYR A 138 14.83 -6.02 -11.13
N ASN A 139 15.42 -7.21 -10.96
CA ASN A 139 16.83 -7.47 -11.31
C ASN A 139 17.81 -6.47 -10.68
N ARG A 140 17.47 -5.92 -9.51
CA ARG A 140 18.25 -4.92 -8.76
C ARG A 140 18.05 -5.10 -7.27
N SER A 141 19.12 -4.99 -6.50
CA SER A 141 19.07 -5.14 -5.05
C SER A 141 18.65 -3.82 -4.37
N ALA A 142 17.66 -3.88 -3.48
CA ALA A 142 17.25 -2.76 -2.64
C ALA A 142 18.36 -2.31 -1.66
N VAL A 143 19.26 -3.23 -1.28
CA VAL A 143 20.41 -2.95 -0.40
C VAL A 143 21.49 -2.14 -1.13
N GLU A 144 21.47 -2.11 -2.46
CA GLU A 144 22.39 -1.32 -3.28
C GLU A 144 21.85 0.09 -3.56
N ALA A 145 20.67 0.45 -3.03
CA ALA A 145 20.15 1.81 -3.12
C ALA A 145 21.09 2.79 -2.39
N ASP A 146 21.61 3.77 -3.13
CA ASP A 146 22.51 4.81 -2.64
C ASP A 146 21.78 6.11 -2.27
N THR A 147 20.54 6.27 -2.71
CA THR A 147 19.65 7.38 -2.35
C THR A 147 18.33 6.88 -1.79
N PHE A 148 17.77 7.62 -0.83
CA PHE A 148 16.40 7.37 -0.36
C PHE A 148 15.42 7.58 -1.52
N PRO A 149 14.47 6.66 -1.76
CA PRO A 149 13.56 6.75 -2.89
C PRO A 149 12.65 7.98 -2.75
N GLN A 150 12.56 8.75 -3.83
CA GLN A 150 11.76 9.97 -3.91
C GLN A 150 10.83 9.88 -5.11
N LEU A 151 9.56 10.22 -4.91
CA LEU A 151 8.56 10.27 -5.97
C LEU A 151 8.05 11.70 -6.12
N THR A 152 8.29 12.27 -7.31
CA THR A 152 7.72 13.56 -7.68
C THR A 152 6.32 13.36 -8.24
N LEU A 153 5.32 13.85 -7.52
CA LEU A 153 3.93 13.90 -7.95
C LEU A 153 3.66 15.27 -8.57
N ASN A 154 2.87 15.29 -9.65
CA ASN A 154 2.51 16.51 -10.38
C ASN A 154 1.07 16.99 -10.08
N PHE A 155 0.48 16.48 -8.99
CA PHE A 155 -0.86 16.81 -8.52
C PHE A 155 -0.83 17.10 -7.01
N GLU A 156 -1.85 17.81 -6.52
CA GLU A 156 -2.01 18.13 -5.10
C GLU A 156 -2.31 16.86 -4.30
N THR A 157 -1.47 16.58 -3.30
CA THR A 157 -1.54 15.34 -2.49
C THR A 157 -2.40 15.51 -1.23
N GLU A 158 -2.50 16.72 -0.68
CA GLU A 158 -3.23 17.00 0.56
C GLU A 158 -4.69 16.60 0.47
N LYS A 159 -5.36 16.99 -0.63
CA LYS A 159 -6.76 16.63 -0.93
C LYS A 159 -7.01 15.13 -0.90
N TRP A 160 -6.01 14.32 -1.22
CA TRP A 160 -6.11 12.87 -1.24
C TRP A 160 -5.87 12.28 0.15
N THR A 161 -4.85 12.79 0.85
CA THR A 161 -4.51 12.27 2.19
C THR A 161 -5.60 12.53 3.23
N GLU A 162 -6.38 13.61 3.05
CA GLU A 162 -7.55 13.91 3.88
C GLU A 162 -8.68 12.86 3.75
N LEU A 163 -8.72 12.11 2.65
CA LEU A 163 -9.76 11.10 2.41
C LEU A 163 -9.47 9.77 3.11
N THR A 164 -8.23 9.52 3.54
CA THR A 164 -7.76 8.19 3.96
C THR A 164 -8.58 7.61 5.10
N GLU A 165 -8.84 8.39 6.16
CA GLU A 165 -9.67 7.92 7.28
C GLU A 165 -11.09 7.58 6.82
N SER A 166 -11.67 8.41 5.93
CA SER A 166 -13.02 8.18 5.40
C SER A 166 -13.10 6.93 4.53
N VAL A 167 -12.11 6.71 3.66
CA VAL A 167 -12.00 5.50 2.83
C VAL A 167 -11.89 4.25 3.70
N MET A 168 -10.98 4.26 4.68
CA MET A 168 -10.75 3.13 5.57
C MET A 168 -11.99 2.82 6.42
N PHE A 169 -12.64 3.85 6.95
CA PHE A 169 -13.88 3.74 7.71
C PHE A 169 -15.00 3.15 6.87
N PHE A 170 -15.26 3.72 5.68
CA PHE A 170 -16.30 3.25 4.77
C PHE A 170 -16.10 1.78 4.40
N ASN A 171 -14.89 1.39 3.98
CA ASN A 171 -14.58 0.01 3.64
C ASN A 171 -14.82 -0.95 4.80
N SER A 172 -14.41 -0.56 6.01
CA SER A 172 -14.60 -1.36 7.23
C SER A 172 -16.08 -1.56 7.55
N GLU A 173 -16.89 -0.50 7.44
CA GLU A 173 -18.34 -0.57 7.66
C GLU A 173 -19.04 -1.46 6.63
N VAL A 174 -18.65 -1.38 5.35
CA VAL A 174 -19.22 -2.24 4.30
C VAL A 174 -18.88 -3.71 4.54
N TRP A 175 -17.62 -4.05 4.85
CA TRP A 175 -17.25 -5.44 5.13
C TRP A 175 -17.90 -5.98 6.40
N LYS A 176 -18.01 -5.15 7.44
CA LYS A 176 -18.73 -5.50 8.67
C LYS A 176 -20.20 -5.77 8.37
N MET A 177 -20.86 -4.92 7.59
CA MET A 177 -22.24 -5.13 7.15
C MET A 177 -22.41 -6.46 6.41
N LYS A 178 -21.55 -6.77 5.43
CA LYS A 178 -21.59 -8.07 4.71
C LYS A 178 -21.44 -9.23 5.68
N LYS A 179 -20.47 -9.15 6.59
CA LYS A 179 -20.21 -10.20 7.59
C LYS A 179 -21.40 -10.40 8.53
N ASP A 180 -22.00 -9.32 9.03
CA ASP A 180 -23.15 -9.37 9.95
C ASP A 180 -24.39 -9.97 9.26
N GLN A 181 -24.50 -9.82 7.94
CA GLN A 181 -25.53 -10.46 7.11
C GLN A 181 -25.18 -11.88 6.64
N GLY A 182 -24.00 -12.41 7.00
CA GLY A 182 -23.52 -13.72 6.55
C GLY A 182 -23.18 -13.77 5.05
N LEU A 183 -22.99 -12.62 4.40
CA LEU A 183 -22.64 -12.49 2.99
C LEU A 183 -21.13 -12.62 2.78
N SER A 184 -20.75 -13.11 1.60
CA SER A 184 -19.34 -13.07 1.18
C SER A 184 -18.91 -11.63 0.89
N LEU A 185 -17.63 -11.31 1.04
CA LEU A 185 -17.12 -9.97 0.69
C LEU A 185 -17.34 -9.62 -0.79
N ASN A 186 -17.49 -10.63 -1.64
CA ASN A 186 -17.75 -10.52 -3.08
C ASN A 186 -19.24 -10.50 -3.46
N SER A 187 -20.14 -10.50 -2.48
CA SER A 187 -21.59 -10.39 -2.71
C SER A 187 -21.97 -8.94 -3.02
N GLU A 188 -22.99 -8.77 -3.86
CA GLU A 188 -23.57 -7.45 -4.19
C GLU A 188 -24.29 -6.83 -2.97
N ILE A 189 -24.31 -5.50 -2.91
CA ILE A 189 -25.10 -4.73 -1.94
C ILE A 189 -25.99 -3.76 -2.70
N VAL A 190 -27.29 -3.79 -2.40
CA VAL A 190 -28.29 -2.89 -2.98
C VAL A 190 -28.44 -1.63 -2.12
N GLY A 191 -28.45 -0.45 -2.76
CA GLY A 191 -28.90 0.79 -2.13
C GLY A 191 -27.96 1.40 -1.07
N LEU A 192 -26.68 1.02 -1.06
CA LEU A 192 -25.69 1.64 -0.20
C LEU A 192 -25.12 2.90 -0.86
N SER A 193 -25.32 4.06 -0.22
CA SER A 193 -24.75 5.33 -0.69
C SER A 193 -23.30 5.50 -0.23
N ILE A 194 -22.42 5.91 -1.15
CA ILE A 194 -21.06 6.35 -0.84
C ILE A 194 -21.13 7.78 -0.24
N PRO A 195 -20.38 8.08 0.84
CA PRO A 195 -20.29 9.43 1.39
C PRO A 195 -19.82 10.46 0.35
N SER A 196 -20.40 11.67 0.36
CA SER A 196 -20.11 12.69 -0.67
C SER A 196 -18.66 13.18 -0.70
N ASN A 197 -17.94 13.09 0.43
CA ASN A 197 -16.52 13.40 0.45
C ASN A 197 -15.65 12.34 -0.27
N LEU A 198 -16.21 11.18 -0.60
CA LEU A 198 -15.57 10.11 -1.36
C LEU A 198 -16.04 10.04 -2.82
N ASP A 199 -16.73 11.06 -3.33
CA ASP A 199 -17.25 11.11 -4.72
C ASP A 199 -16.14 10.88 -5.75
N SER A 200 -14.94 11.41 -5.52
CA SER A 200 -13.76 11.19 -6.39
C SER A 200 -13.38 9.70 -6.52
N LEU A 201 -13.72 8.87 -5.52
CA LEU A 201 -13.44 7.43 -5.48
C LEU A 201 -14.69 6.60 -5.74
N GLN A 202 -15.81 7.21 -6.15
CA GLN A 202 -17.09 6.51 -6.28
C GLN A 202 -17.00 5.30 -7.23
N ILE A 203 -16.35 5.47 -8.39
CA ILE A 203 -16.23 4.40 -9.40
C ILE A 203 -15.49 3.19 -8.83
N SER A 204 -14.36 3.41 -8.17
CA SER A 204 -13.53 2.32 -7.62
C SER A 204 -14.18 1.67 -6.40
N LEU A 205 -14.83 2.44 -5.52
CA LEU A 205 -15.57 1.93 -4.37
C LEU A 205 -16.80 1.12 -4.79
N THR A 206 -17.57 1.59 -5.76
CA THR A 206 -18.72 0.86 -6.33
C THR A 206 -18.28 -0.48 -6.91
N ARG A 207 -17.21 -0.46 -7.72
CA ARG A 207 -16.64 -1.67 -8.33
C ARG A 207 -16.14 -2.67 -7.28
N MET A 208 -15.37 -2.21 -6.30
CA MET A 208 -14.79 -3.04 -5.25
C MET A 208 -15.86 -3.71 -4.38
N HIS A 209 -16.88 -2.96 -3.97
CA HIS A 209 -17.92 -3.46 -3.09
C HIS A 209 -19.12 -4.09 -3.81
N LYS A 210 -19.15 -4.04 -5.15
CA LYS A 210 -20.28 -4.44 -5.99
C LYS A 210 -21.58 -3.77 -5.55
N LEU A 211 -21.53 -2.45 -5.46
CA LEU A 211 -22.72 -1.66 -5.13
C LEU A 211 -23.61 -1.61 -6.37
N ILE A 212 -24.89 -1.95 -6.18
CA ILE A 212 -25.93 -1.87 -7.21
C ILE A 212 -27.02 -0.93 -6.73
N ASP A 213 -27.58 -0.19 -7.70
CA ASP A 213 -28.69 0.73 -7.48
C ASP A 213 -29.98 0.00 -7.05
#